data_AF-A0AAC9Z7T8-F1
#
_entry.id   AF-A0AAC9Z7T8-F1
#
_cell.length_a   1.000
_cell.length_b   1.000
_cell.length_c   1.000
_cell.angle_alpha   90.00
_cell.angle_beta   90.00
_cell.angle_gamma   90.00
#
_symmetry.space_group_name_H-M   'P 1'
#
loop_
_entity.id
_entity.type
_entity.pdbx_description
1 polymer ?
#
loop_
_entity_poly.entity_id
_entity_poly.type
_entity_poly.pdbx_seq_one_letter_code
_entity_poly.pdbx_strand_id
1 'polypeptide(L)'
;MRSWVRMTPQLRGALALTGLLMLPLAPAAQAETAPTQNDEGSSLMQRGAELFWEGLRQEMAPALDDLQALADEFGPSLQGFLSEMGPALAEIAGKVEDWSVYERPEILSNGDIIMRRKPETSPDEAPDTIPEGQQDEGLPEGTTDL
;
A
#
# COMPACT_ATOMS: atom_id res chain seq x y z
N MET A 1 43.60 -40.10 14.77
CA MET A 1 42.80 -38.87 14.96
C MET A 1 43.54 -37.92 15.89
N ARG A 2 43.70 -36.66 15.46
CA ARG A 2 44.10 -35.44 16.24
C ARG A 2 45.48 -35.48 16.92
N SER A 3 46.58 -35.04 16.33
CA SER A 3 46.99 -33.71 15.87
C SER A 3 46.98 -32.59 16.91
N TRP A 4 48.20 -32.24 17.35
CA TRP A 4 48.77 -30.90 17.59
C TRP A 4 48.00 -29.88 18.43
N VAL A 5 48.62 -29.38 19.49
CA VAL A 5 49.10 -27.98 19.60
C VAL A 5 50.01 -27.86 20.83
N ARG A 6 51.29 -27.56 20.60
CA ARG A 6 52.11 -26.78 21.53
C ARG A 6 52.61 -25.57 20.74
N MET A 7 52.21 -24.38 21.13
CA MET A 7 52.91 -23.15 20.79
C MET A 7 52.62 -22.14 21.90
N THR A 8 53.60 -21.96 22.77
CA THR A 8 53.62 -20.94 23.82
C THR A 8 53.89 -19.54 23.24
N PRO A 9 53.57 -18.48 23.99
CA PRO A 9 53.32 -17.12 23.50
C PRO A 9 54.61 -16.31 23.41
N GLN A 10 54.58 -15.11 22.81
CA GLN A 10 55.17 -13.92 23.45
C GLN A 10 54.94 -12.59 22.69
N LEU A 11 54.57 -11.61 23.51
CA LEU A 11 55.02 -10.21 23.61
C LEU A 11 54.80 -9.17 22.48
N ARG A 12 54.07 -8.13 22.90
CA ARG A 12 53.88 -6.80 22.32
C ARG A 12 55.19 -6.00 22.25
N GLY A 13 55.34 -5.16 21.22
CA GLY A 13 56.35 -4.11 21.14
C GLY A 13 55.92 -3.01 20.17
N ALA A 14 55.69 -1.81 20.70
CA ALA A 14 55.38 -0.58 19.97
C ALA A 14 56.67 0.21 19.60
N LEU A 15 56.50 1.32 18.85
CA LEU A 15 57.47 2.35 18.43
C LEU A 15 58.34 2.01 17.18
N ALA A 16 58.68 2.92 16.26
CA ALA A 16 58.68 4.38 16.23
C ALA A 16 58.60 4.96 14.79
N LEU A 17 58.21 6.23 14.77
CA LEU A 17 58.14 7.24 13.72
C LEU A 17 59.47 7.53 12.99
N THR A 18 59.46 7.69 11.66
CA THR A 18 60.45 8.49 10.90
C THR A 18 59.80 9.02 9.62
N GLY A 19 59.67 10.35 9.54
CA GLY A 19 59.07 11.05 8.40
C GLY A 19 60.10 11.49 7.36
N LEU A 20 59.71 11.53 6.08
CA LEU A 20 60.36 12.36 5.06
C LEU A 20 59.47 12.49 3.81
N LEU A 21 59.15 13.75 3.49
CA LEU A 21 58.75 14.31 2.18
C LEU A 21 57.37 13.95 1.60
N MET A 22 56.34 14.68 2.06
CA MET A 22 55.11 14.91 1.28
C MET A 22 55.32 16.10 0.34
N LEU A 23 55.45 15.83 -0.95
CA LEU A 23 55.28 16.82 -2.01
C LEU A 23 53.85 16.62 -2.56
N PRO A 24 52.90 17.55 -2.42
CA PRO A 24 51.64 17.43 -3.12
C PRO A 24 51.91 17.78 -4.58
N LEU A 25 51.96 16.75 -5.42
CA LEU A 25 51.77 16.91 -6.86
C LEU A 25 50.35 17.43 -7.05
N ALA A 26 50.20 18.72 -7.37
CA ALA A 26 48.91 19.29 -7.71
C ALA A 26 48.35 18.53 -8.92
N PRO A 27 47.17 17.89 -8.83
CA PRO A 27 46.53 17.38 -10.03
C PRO A 27 46.13 18.60 -10.86
N ALA A 28 46.65 18.67 -12.08
CA ALA A 28 46.12 19.56 -13.10
C ALA A 28 44.61 19.36 -13.12
N ALA A 29 43.86 20.45 -12.99
CA ALA A 29 42.42 20.47 -13.08
C ALA A 29 42.00 19.86 -14.42
N GLN A 30 41.74 18.56 -14.43
CA GLN A 30 40.88 17.96 -15.43
C GLN A 30 39.51 18.55 -15.13
N ALA A 31 38.98 19.29 -16.09
CA ALA A 31 37.56 19.52 -16.16
C ALA A 31 36.92 18.14 -16.41
N GLU A 32 36.81 17.33 -15.36
CA GLU A 32 35.77 16.33 -15.28
C GLU A 32 34.48 17.13 -15.30
N THR A 33 33.76 17.04 -16.42
CA THR A 33 32.31 16.99 -16.34
C THR A 33 31.98 15.85 -15.39
N ALA A 34 31.92 16.17 -14.09
CA ALA A 34 31.46 15.23 -13.09
C ALA A 34 30.10 14.74 -13.59
N PRO A 35 29.89 13.43 -13.81
CA PRO A 35 28.55 12.93 -14.03
C PRO A 35 27.75 13.40 -12.81
N THR A 36 26.60 14.01 -13.07
CA THR A 36 25.70 14.51 -12.04
C THR A 36 25.45 13.34 -11.09
N GLN A 37 26.01 13.37 -9.89
CA GLN A 37 25.89 12.30 -8.89
C GLN A 37 24.41 12.01 -8.53
N ASN A 38 23.51 12.94 -8.88
CA ASN A 38 22.06 12.81 -8.81
C ASN A 38 21.45 11.90 -9.90
N ASP A 39 22.00 11.82 -11.12
CA ASP A 39 21.46 11.01 -12.22
C ASP A 39 21.57 9.51 -11.92
N GLU A 40 22.68 9.08 -11.33
CA GLU A 40 22.90 7.69 -10.92
C GLU A 40 21.93 7.27 -9.79
N GLY A 41 21.72 8.15 -8.80
CA GLY A 41 20.76 7.94 -7.71
C GLY A 41 19.30 7.84 -8.20
N SER A 42 18.89 8.73 -9.12
CA SER A 42 17.56 8.64 -9.74
C SER A 42 17.40 7.37 -10.57
N SER A 43 18.44 6.92 -11.27
CA SER A 43 18.40 5.69 -12.07
C SER A 43 18.24 4.44 -11.22
N LEU A 44 18.88 4.38 -10.04
CA LEU A 44 18.74 3.26 -9.10
C LEU A 44 17.35 3.21 -8.48
N MET A 45 16.79 4.36 -8.10
CA MET A 45 15.44 4.43 -7.55
C MET A 45 14.39 4.07 -8.61
N GLN A 46 14.56 4.54 -9.85
CA GLN A 46 13.74 4.15 -11.00
C GLN A 46 13.81 2.64 -11.24
N ARG A 47 15.02 2.06 -11.19
CA ARG A 47 15.19 0.62 -11.33
C ARG A 47 14.52 -0.16 -10.20
N GLY A 48 14.57 0.36 -8.97
CA GLY A 48 13.85 -0.21 -7.82
C GLY A 48 12.33 -0.17 -8.00
N ALA A 49 11.79 0.94 -8.52
CA ALA A 49 10.37 1.08 -8.82
C ALA A 49 9.90 0.13 -9.93
N GLU A 50 10.70 -0.08 -10.98
CA GLU A 50 10.44 -1.08 -12.02
C GLU A 50 10.37 -2.49 -11.44
N LEU A 51 11.35 -2.88 -10.63
CA LEU A 51 11.39 -4.21 -10.00
C LEU A 51 10.23 -4.43 -9.04
N PHE A 52 9.85 -3.39 -8.27
CA PHE A 52 8.68 -3.43 -7.40
C PHE A 52 7.38 -3.60 -8.20
N TRP A 53 7.21 -2.85 -9.28
CA TRP A 53 6.03 -2.93 -10.13
C TRP A 53 5.92 -4.28 -10.86
N GLU A 54 7.04 -4.84 -11.30
CA GLU A 54 7.11 -6.18 -11.87
C GLU A 54 6.67 -7.24 -10.84
N GLY A 55 7.20 -7.16 -9.61
CA GLY A 55 6.81 -8.05 -8.52
C GLY A 55 5.33 -7.95 -8.16
N LEU A 56 4.80 -6.72 -8.07
CA LEU A 56 3.37 -6.51 -7.80
C LEU A 56 2.49 -7.08 -8.92
N ARG A 57 2.87 -6.89 -10.18
CA ARG A 57 2.13 -7.45 -11.33
C ARG A 57 2.15 -8.98 -11.30
N GLN A 58 3.29 -9.57 -10.95
CA GLN A 58 3.41 -11.02 -10.89
C GLN A 58 2.59 -11.64 -9.75
N GLU A 59 2.48 -10.96 -8.61
CA GLU A 59 1.59 -11.36 -7.52
C GLU A 59 0.11 -11.17 -7.89
N MET A 60 -0.21 -10.10 -8.63
CA MET A 60 -1.57 -9.81 -9.09
C MET A 60 -2.01 -10.66 -10.29
N ALA A 61 -1.07 -11.24 -11.05
CA ALA A 61 -1.34 -12.04 -12.24
C ALA A 61 -2.44 -13.10 -12.06
N PRO A 62 -2.44 -13.96 -11.02
CA PRO A 62 -3.53 -14.92 -10.80
C PRO A 62 -4.89 -14.25 -10.62
N ALA A 63 -4.97 -13.13 -9.89
CA ALA A 63 -6.24 -12.41 -9.71
C ALA A 63 -6.72 -11.74 -11.01
N LEU A 64 -5.80 -11.32 -11.88
CA LEU A 64 -6.12 -10.77 -13.21
C LEU A 64 -6.62 -11.88 -14.15
N ASP A 65 -6.03 -13.07 -14.10
CA ASP A 65 -6.49 -14.23 -14.87
C ASP A 65 -7.91 -14.65 -14.45
N ASP A 66 -8.19 -14.68 -13.15
CA ASP A 66 -9.53 -14.98 -12.62
C ASP A 66 -10.56 -13.92 -13.06
N LEU A 67 -10.20 -12.63 -12.99
CA LEU A 67 -11.05 -11.55 -13.48
C LEU A 67 -11.31 -11.66 -14.98
N GLN A 68 -10.30 -12.06 -15.76
CA GLN A 68 -10.44 -12.27 -17.19
C GLN A 68 -11.38 -13.45 -17.50
N ALA A 69 -11.28 -14.56 -16.76
CA ALA A 69 -12.21 -15.68 -16.91
C ALA A 69 -13.66 -15.27 -16.60
N LEU A 70 -13.88 -14.48 -15.54
CA LEU A 70 -15.19 -13.93 -15.22
C LEU A 70 -15.69 -12.99 -16.33
N ALA A 71 -14.82 -12.15 -16.87
CA ALA A 71 -15.17 -11.25 -17.98
C ALA A 71 -15.54 -12.03 -19.26
N ASP A 72 -14.88 -13.16 -19.54
CA ASP A 72 -15.24 -14.01 -20.67
C ASP A 72 -16.59 -14.72 -20.46
N GLU A 73 -16.91 -15.12 -19.23
CA GLU A 73 -18.18 -15.77 -18.89
C GLU A 73 -19.37 -14.78 -18.91
N PHE A 74 -19.21 -13.62 -18.27
CA PHE A 74 -20.31 -12.67 -18.06
C PHE A 74 -20.30 -11.49 -19.04
N GLY A 75 -19.17 -11.19 -19.67
CA GLY A 75 -18.98 -10.04 -20.56
C GLY A 75 -20.00 -9.96 -21.69
N PRO A 76 -20.22 -11.03 -22.48
CA PRO A 76 -21.21 -11.01 -23.56
C PRO A 76 -22.63 -10.70 -23.07
N SER A 77 -23.02 -11.29 -21.95
CA SER A 77 -24.34 -11.08 -21.33
C SER A 77 -24.49 -9.66 -20.79
N LEU A 78 -23.46 -9.14 -20.11
CA LEU A 78 -23.43 -7.78 -19.59
C LEU A 78 -23.48 -6.76 -20.73
N GLN A 79 -22.73 -6.99 -21.82
CA GLN A 79 -22.77 -6.16 -23.02
C GLN A 79 -24.17 -6.15 -23.66
N GLY A 80 -24.82 -7.32 -23.77
CA GLY A 80 -26.19 -7.43 -24.26
C GLY A 80 -27.17 -6.65 -23.39
N PHE A 81 -27.12 -6.86 -22.08
CA PHE A 81 -27.94 -6.12 -21.11
C PHE A 81 -27.75 -4.61 -21.20
N LEU A 82 -26.49 -4.13 -21.24
CA LEU A 82 -26.20 -2.70 -21.38
C LEU A 82 -26.68 -2.14 -22.72
N SER A 83 -26.63 -2.92 -23.80
CA SER A 83 -27.10 -2.48 -25.11
C SER A 83 -28.63 -2.41 -25.20
N GLU A 84 -29.33 -3.37 -24.60
CA GLU A 84 -30.79 -3.48 -24.66
C GLU A 84 -31.50 -2.65 -23.57
N MET A 85 -31.01 -2.69 -22.35
CA MET A 85 -31.62 -2.04 -21.17
C MET A 85 -30.92 -0.74 -20.76
N GLY A 86 -29.69 -0.51 -21.23
CA GLY A 86 -28.91 0.68 -20.86
C GLY A 86 -29.62 2.02 -21.14
N PRO A 87 -30.27 2.22 -22.31
CA PRO A 87 -31.00 3.46 -22.57
C PRO A 87 -32.12 3.73 -21.56
N ALA A 88 -32.90 2.71 -21.21
CA ALA A 88 -33.98 2.83 -20.23
C ALA A 88 -33.43 3.10 -18.81
N LEU A 89 -32.31 2.47 -18.44
CA LEU A 89 -31.63 2.75 -17.17
C LEU A 89 -31.08 4.17 -17.11
N ALA A 90 -30.52 4.69 -18.20
CA ALA A 90 -30.04 6.07 -18.29
C ALA A 90 -31.19 7.07 -18.13
N GLU A 91 -32.35 6.80 -18.72
CA GLU A 91 -33.55 7.61 -18.52
C GLU A 91 -34.04 7.60 -17.07
N ILE A 92 -34.02 6.44 -16.41
CA ILE A 92 -34.41 6.33 -14.99
C ILE A 92 -33.39 7.06 -14.12
N ALA A 93 -32.09 6.89 -14.37
CA ALA A 93 -31.03 7.59 -13.66
C ALA A 93 -31.16 9.12 -13.78
N GLY A 94 -31.60 9.62 -14.95
CA GLY A 94 -31.90 11.03 -15.14
C GLY A 94 -33.18 11.52 -14.44
N LYS A 95 -34.10 10.62 -14.09
CA LYS A 95 -35.36 10.94 -13.38
C LYS A 95 -35.21 10.87 -11.86
N VAL A 96 -34.26 10.10 -11.34
CA VAL A 96 -34.08 9.93 -9.89
C VAL A 96 -33.00 10.87 -9.38
N GLU A 97 -33.43 12.03 -8.94
CA GLU A 97 -32.57 13.15 -8.53
C GLU A 97 -31.93 12.95 -7.16
N ASP A 98 -32.56 12.18 -6.25
CA ASP A 98 -32.01 11.99 -4.90
C ASP A 98 -32.40 10.64 -4.27
N TRP A 99 -31.42 9.74 -4.20
CA TRP A 99 -31.55 8.45 -3.51
C TRP A 99 -31.20 8.54 -2.02
N SER A 100 -30.52 9.61 -1.61
CA SER A 100 -29.98 9.77 -0.26
C SER A 100 -31.06 10.02 0.79
N VAL A 101 -32.23 10.51 0.35
CA VAL A 101 -33.41 10.74 1.18
C VAL A 101 -34.19 9.47 1.51
N TYR A 102 -33.77 8.30 1.02
CA TYR A 102 -34.41 7.02 1.31
C TYR A 102 -33.52 6.12 2.17
N GLU A 103 -34.15 5.28 2.97
CA GLU A 103 -33.51 4.20 3.74
C GLU A 103 -33.19 3.01 2.84
N ARG A 104 -32.36 2.11 3.37
CA ARG A 104 -32.03 0.85 2.70
C ARG A 104 -33.29 0.00 2.46
N PRO A 105 -33.36 -0.78 1.37
CA PRO A 105 -34.57 -1.54 1.06
C PRO A 105 -34.91 -2.61 2.10
N GLU A 106 -36.20 -2.78 2.40
CA GLU A 106 -36.77 -3.84 3.26
C GLU A 106 -37.54 -4.84 2.39
N ILE A 107 -37.26 -6.14 2.56
CA ILE A 107 -37.94 -7.23 1.85
C ILE A 107 -39.12 -7.70 2.68
N LEU A 108 -40.32 -7.62 2.12
CA LEU A 108 -41.56 -8.05 2.77
C LEU A 108 -41.75 -9.58 2.65
N SER A 109 -42.65 -10.14 3.45
CA SER A 109 -42.94 -11.58 3.44
C SER A 109 -43.50 -12.10 2.11
N ASN A 110 -44.02 -11.23 1.25
CA ASN A 110 -44.49 -11.56 -0.10
C ASN A 110 -43.41 -11.46 -1.18
N GLY A 111 -42.20 -10.96 -0.84
CA GLY A 111 -41.09 -10.76 -1.77
C GLY A 111 -41.03 -9.38 -2.41
N ASP A 112 -41.96 -8.48 -2.10
CA ASP A 112 -41.88 -7.08 -2.54
C ASP A 112 -40.79 -6.33 -1.77
N ILE A 113 -40.21 -5.33 -2.42
CA ILE A 113 -39.17 -4.47 -1.84
C ILE A 113 -39.76 -3.08 -1.60
N ILE A 114 -39.66 -2.58 -0.37
CA ILE A 114 -40.04 -1.21 -0.01
C ILE A 114 -38.80 -0.38 0.36
N MET A 115 -38.78 0.89 -0.05
CA MET A 115 -37.77 1.88 0.36
C MET A 115 -38.48 3.04 1.05
N ARG A 116 -38.25 3.20 2.37
CA ARG A 116 -38.87 4.25 3.18
C ARG A 116 -38.11 5.55 3.00
N ARG A 117 -38.79 6.70 2.98
CA ARG A 117 -38.12 8.01 3.02
C ARG A 117 -37.60 8.25 4.43
N LYS A 118 -36.36 8.73 4.56
CA LYS A 118 -35.79 9.18 5.83
C LYS A 118 -36.62 10.34 6.37
N PRO A 119 -36.81 10.44 7.70
CA PRO A 119 -37.36 11.66 8.28
C PRO A 119 -36.46 12.84 7.92
N GLU A 120 -37.05 13.97 7.55
CA GLU A 120 -36.32 15.21 7.33
C GLU A 120 -35.71 15.64 8.67
N THR A 121 -34.43 15.35 8.90
CA THR A 121 -33.75 15.81 10.11
C THR A 121 -33.68 17.33 10.05
N SER A 122 -34.37 18.01 10.97
CA SER A 122 -34.13 19.43 11.17
C SER A 122 -32.65 19.61 11.54
N PRO A 123 -31.94 20.64 11.04
CA PRO A 123 -30.52 20.84 11.32
C PRO A 123 -30.13 20.89 12.81
N ASP A 124 -31.12 21.05 13.70
CA ASP A 124 -30.93 21.12 15.16
C ASP A 124 -30.89 19.77 15.88
N GLU A 125 -31.05 18.64 15.18
CA GLU A 125 -30.85 17.31 15.80
C GLU A 125 -29.62 16.64 15.18
N ALA A 126 -28.46 17.24 15.44
CA ALA A 126 -27.24 16.45 15.50
C ALA A 126 -27.47 15.35 16.54
N PRO A 127 -27.23 14.06 16.22
CA PRO A 127 -27.25 13.04 17.26
C PRO A 127 -26.10 13.36 18.22
N ASP A 128 -26.45 13.90 19.39
CA ASP A 128 -25.63 13.84 20.60
C ASP A 128 -25.52 12.36 21.01
N THR A 129 -24.70 11.62 20.26
CA THR A 129 -24.18 10.34 20.67
C THR A 129 -22.70 10.32 20.30
N ILE A 130 -21.90 11.09 21.04
CA ILE A 130 -20.59 10.58 21.42
C ILE A 130 -20.90 9.36 22.31
N PRO A 131 -20.45 8.15 21.97
CA PRO A 131 -20.52 7.07 22.94
C PRO A 131 -19.55 7.41 24.09
N GLU A 132 -20.07 8.06 25.14
CA GLU A 132 -19.45 8.05 26.46
C GLU A 132 -19.49 6.61 26.98
N GLY A 133 -18.35 5.94 26.83
CA GLY A 133 -18.15 4.56 27.25
C GLY A 133 -16.67 4.19 27.31
N GLN A 134 -15.84 5.11 27.81
CA GLN A 134 -14.46 4.82 28.21
C GLN A 134 -14.38 4.92 29.73
N GLN A 135 -14.80 3.88 30.46
CA GLN A 135 -14.37 3.46 31.81
C GLN A 135 -14.92 2.02 31.99
N ASP A 136 -14.24 0.96 32.39
CA ASP A 136 -12.87 0.69 32.81
C ASP A 136 -12.79 -0.84 33.03
N GLU A 137 -11.56 -1.38 33.09
CA GLU A 137 -11.17 -2.60 33.81
C GLU A 137 -11.42 -4.00 33.19
N GLY A 138 -10.33 -4.61 32.74
CA GLY A 138 -10.26 -6.06 32.52
C GLY A 138 -9.12 -6.59 31.66
N LEU A 139 -7.96 -5.91 31.57
CA LEU A 139 -6.76 -6.53 30.99
C LEU A 139 -6.08 -7.37 32.08
N PRO A 140 -6.01 -8.72 31.97
CA PRO A 140 -5.14 -9.47 32.85
C PRO A 140 -3.69 -9.08 32.54
N GLU A 141 -2.96 -8.67 33.59
CA GLU A 141 -1.54 -8.34 33.51
C GLU A 141 -0.73 -9.53 32.96
N GLY A 142 -0.46 -9.49 31.66
CA GLY A 142 0.61 -10.27 31.05
C GLY A 142 1.92 -9.61 31.40
N THR A 143 2.54 -10.06 32.49
CA THR A 143 3.93 -9.73 32.83
C THR A 143 4.82 -10.01 31.62
N THR A 144 5.27 -8.95 30.97
CA THR A 144 6.37 -9.02 30.01
C THR A 144 7.65 -9.11 30.83
N ASP A 145 8.21 -10.32 30.92
CA ASP A 145 9.58 -10.54 31.38
C ASP A 145 10.51 -10.55 30.16
N LEU A 146 11.61 -9.83 30.29
CA LEU A 146 12.68 -9.57 29.32
C LEU A 146 13.66 -10.74 29.21
#